data_AF-A0A9P4JZP6-F1
#
_entry.id   AF-A0A9P4JZP6-F1
#
_cell.length_a   1.000
_cell.length_b   1.000
_cell.length_c   1.000
_cell.angle_alpha   90.00
_cell.angle_beta   90.00
_cell.angle_gamma   90.00
#
_symmetry.space_group_name_H-M   'P 1'
#
loop_
_entity.id
_entity.type
_entity.pdbx_description
1 polymer ?
#
loop_
_entity_poly.entity_id
_entity_poly.type
_entity_poly.pdbx_seq_one_letter_code
_entity_poly.pdbx_strand_id
1 'polypeptide(L)'
;MDDRSNTSELKIAHPELCERYEGLRLEVDRLAKDITNDHTRRTASMRRTEVIAKLEECVQDIQQLPAFSRFCKSLTAEQMQSCCIEGSIVVVNITNIRSDAIIITTDKIKVIPLPILSAQEVKHWVSQDLTTTSLSDRGRKNKAYIRFLSWLWHGCVKPVLDELHYYAQPPVEGLPRVWWIGTGLANSFPFHSAGDASAGQTEHACYRAISSYTPTIKALQYARERASTATLSCHVPWRAVIVAMPKTPKANDLPGARREGSEVVTAMGSSVSTVTLERPDAVSAMAQLQECNIAHFACHGVSDRVDPSRSGLILQTAKTATEEPRQDILSVHDISQAHLSRAEIAYLSACSTAQNQVEELSDEVLHVVSGFQVAGFRHVIGCLWPSDDDVCVEVAKSFYAELSQDRAVSFGNNRAVAVALHNAALKVRKSDKYRKRPLLWAQTTLWIDETSEFFQYAALVHIAQLQSYINERATPPTAIQSPYEETNIFLAISAINSSQIQSTERTAAVFSVPETTLRNRRTGIATQRDC
;
A
#
# COMPACT_ATOMS: atom_id res chain seq x y z
N MET A 1 7.61 10.14 5.89
CA MET A 1 7.45 10.70 7.26
C MET A 1 8.71 11.34 7.80
N ASP A 2 9.80 10.60 8.06
CA ASP A 2 11.10 11.20 8.39
C ASP A 2 11.52 12.19 7.26
N ASP A 3 11.39 11.78 6.00
CA ASP A 3 11.06 12.51 4.74
C ASP A 3 10.41 13.91 4.72
N ARG A 4 9.58 14.36 5.67
CA ARG A 4 8.88 15.65 5.48
C ARG A 4 8.78 16.47 6.73
N SER A 5 8.58 15.87 7.91
CA SER A 5 8.78 16.61 9.16
C SER A 5 10.26 16.85 9.37
N ASN A 6 11.09 15.79 9.31
CA ASN A 6 12.52 15.95 9.56
C ASN A 6 13.22 16.64 8.39
N THR A 7 12.81 16.47 7.12
CA THR A 7 13.39 17.32 6.05
C THR A 7 12.87 18.74 6.07
N SER A 8 11.62 19.03 6.46
CA SER A 8 11.20 20.44 6.66
C SER A 8 12.00 21.09 7.78
N GLU A 9 12.17 20.38 8.90
CA GLU A 9 13.00 20.83 10.02
C GLU A 9 14.48 20.90 9.65
N LEU A 10 15.00 19.92 8.89
CA LEU A 10 16.38 19.90 8.37
C LEU A 10 16.58 20.98 7.31
N LYS A 11 15.57 21.32 6.50
CA LYS A 11 15.63 22.40 5.53
C LYS A 11 15.73 23.75 6.23
N ILE A 12 15.05 23.90 7.37
CA ILE A 12 15.13 25.10 8.21
C ILE A 12 16.48 25.16 8.94
N ALA A 13 16.94 24.06 9.53
CA ALA A 13 18.13 24.03 10.39
C ALA A 13 19.46 23.86 9.61
N HIS A 14 19.46 23.07 8.55
CA HIS A 14 20.62 22.63 7.76
C HIS A 14 20.28 22.50 6.26
N PRO A 15 19.98 23.61 5.54
CA PRO A 15 19.48 23.60 4.17
C PRO A 15 20.40 22.88 3.17
N GLU A 16 21.72 22.99 3.31
CA GLU A 16 22.69 22.34 2.40
C GLU A 16 22.67 20.81 2.51
N LEU A 17 22.55 20.27 3.73
CA LEU A 17 22.41 18.82 3.94
C LEU A 17 21.07 18.31 3.41
N CYS A 18 20.00 19.11 3.57
CA CYS A 18 18.70 18.80 3.01
C CYS A 18 18.72 18.77 1.47
N GLU A 19 19.38 19.73 0.82
CA GLU A 19 19.48 19.79 -0.63
C GLU A 19 20.32 18.63 -1.18
N ARG A 20 21.45 18.30 -0.54
CA ARG A 20 22.26 17.12 -0.88
C ARG A 20 21.45 15.83 -0.76
N TYR A 21 20.72 15.68 0.33
CA TYR A 21 19.87 14.51 0.59
C TYR A 21 18.78 14.36 -0.47
N GLU A 22 18.01 15.42 -0.74
CA GLU A 22 16.94 15.43 -1.74
C GLU A 22 17.48 15.21 -3.16
N GLY A 23 18.63 15.80 -3.50
CA GLY A 23 19.30 15.60 -4.79
C GLY A 23 19.72 14.14 -5.02
N LEU A 24 20.36 13.52 -4.03
CA LEU A 24 20.76 12.11 -4.08
C LEU A 24 19.53 11.19 -4.15
N ARG A 25 18.47 11.49 -3.38
CA ARG A 25 17.22 10.72 -3.41
C ARG A 25 16.59 10.71 -4.80
N LEU A 26 16.43 11.89 -5.41
CA LEU A 26 15.88 12.03 -6.77
C LEU A 26 16.75 11.33 -7.82
N GLU A 27 18.07 11.28 -7.64
CA GLU A 27 18.96 10.54 -8.53
C GLU A 27 18.80 9.02 -8.41
N VAL A 28 18.65 8.47 -7.19
CA VAL A 28 18.34 7.04 -6.99
C VAL A 28 17.02 6.66 -7.67
N ASP A 29 15.98 7.47 -7.50
CA ASP A 29 14.66 7.23 -8.10
C ASP A 29 14.71 7.25 -9.62
N ARG A 30 15.43 8.20 -10.21
CA ARG A 30 15.64 8.27 -11.67
C ARG A 30 16.38 7.03 -12.17
N LEU A 31 17.47 6.63 -11.51
CA LEU A 31 18.29 5.49 -11.92
C LEU A 31 17.58 4.14 -11.74
N ALA A 32 16.61 4.04 -10.83
CA ALA A 32 15.76 2.85 -10.70
C ALA A 32 14.89 2.62 -11.95
N LYS A 33 14.46 3.71 -12.61
CA LYS A 33 13.59 3.67 -13.81
C LYS A 33 14.33 3.27 -15.09
N ASP A 34 15.63 3.55 -15.18
CA ASP A 34 16.46 3.29 -16.38
C ASP A 34 16.87 1.81 -16.58
N ILE A 35 16.58 0.92 -15.63
CA ILE A 35 16.97 -0.51 -15.65
C ILE A 35 16.17 -1.33 -16.71
N THR A 36 15.15 -0.74 -17.31
CA THR A 36 14.28 -1.33 -18.33
C THR A 36 14.99 -1.59 -19.67
N ASN A 37 16.13 -0.94 -19.97
CA ASN A 37 16.90 -1.14 -21.20
C ASN A 37 18.10 -2.10 -21.03
N ASP A 38 18.10 -3.21 -21.76
CA ASP A 38 19.04 -4.34 -21.62
C ASP A 38 20.52 -3.98 -21.94
N HIS A 39 20.75 -2.95 -22.75
CA HIS A 39 22.10 -2.58 -23.23
C HIS A 39 22.93 -1.73 -22.25
N THR A 40 22.30 -1.10 -21.24
CA THR A 40 22.95 -0.18 -20.28
C THR A 40 22.91 -0.67 -18.83
N ARG A 41 22.32 -1.85 -18.56
CA ARG A 41 22.07 -2.39 -17.21
C ARG A 41 23.29 -2.40 -16.29
N ARG A 42 24.48 -2.74 -16.78
CA ARG A 42 25.69 -2.83 -15.93
C ARG A 42 26.16 -1.45 -15.45
N THR A 43 26.24 -0.48 -16.35
CA THR A 43 26.67 0.89 -16.03
C THR A 43 25.63 1.61 -15.16
N ALA A 44 24.35 1.46 -15.49
CA ALA A 44 23.25 2.00 -14.69
C ALA A 44 23.20 1.38 -13.29
N SER A 45 23.42 0.05 -13.17
CA SER A 45 23.49 -0.63 -11.87
C SER A 45 24.68 -0.20 -11.04
N MET A 46 25.87 -0.03 -11.62
CA MET A 46 27.05 0.44 -10.89
C MET A 46 26.85 1.87 -10.37
N ARG A 47 26.33 2.77 -11.22
CA ARG A 47 26.02 4.14 -10.83
C ARG A 47 24.95 4.19 -9.75
N ARG A 48 23.91 3.35 -9.83
CA ARG A 48 22.87 3.26 -8.80
C ARG A 48 23.46 2.85 -7.45
N THR A 49 24.32 1.84 -7.40
CA THR A 49 25.00 1.42 -6.17
C THR A 49 25.84 2.55 -5.58
N GLU A 50 26.55 3.31 -6.42
CA GLU A 50 27.37 4.44 -5.98
C GLU A 50 26.53 5.59 -5.39
N VAL A 51 25.39 5.93 -6.03
CA VAL A 51 24.48 6.97 -5.53
C VAL A 51 23.79 6.51 -4.24
N ILE A 52 23.43 5.23 -4.11
CA ILE A 52 22.90 4.67 -2.85
C ILE A 52 23.93 4.80 -1.72
N ALA A 53 25.20 4.47 -1.96
CA ALA A 53 26.25 4.63 -0.95
C ALA A 53 26.41 6.10 -0.52
N LYS A 54 26.38 7.05 -1.48
CA LYS A 54 26.42 8.49 -1.18
C LYS A 54 25.20 8.96 -0.39
N LEU A 55 24.02 8.38 -0.67
CA LEU A 55 22.79 8.64 0.07
C LEU A 55 22.90 8.13 1.51
N GLU A 56 23.44 6.92 1.71
CA GLU A 56 23.70 6.34 3.03
C GLU A 56 24.68 7.19 3.85
N GLU A 57 25.77 7.65 3.24
CA GLU A 57 26.71 8.60 3.86
C GLU A 57 26.01 9.90 4.25
N CYS A 58 25.21 10.48 3.35
CA CYS A 58 24.45 11.69 3.63
C CYS A 58 23.46 11.50 4.80
N VAL A 59 22.82 10.34 4.89
CA VAL A 59 21.95 9.99 6.03
C VAL A 59 22.76 9.88 7.32
N GLN A 60 23.97 9.29 7.29
CA GLN A 60 24.84 9.22 8.45
C GLN A 60 25.28 10.61 8.92
N ASP A 61 25.64 11.51 8.00
CA ASP A 61 25.97 12.91 8.30
C ASP A 61 24.82 13.61 9.04
N ILE A 62 23.59 13.43 8.54
CA ILE A 62 22.39 13.99 9.18
C ILE A 62 22.18 13.38 10.57
N GLN A 63 22.40 12.06 10.73
CA GLN A 63 22.27 11.37 12.02
C GLN A 63 23.32 11.77 13.07
N GLN A 64 24.40 12.46 12.71
CA GLN A 64 25.35 13.01 13.71
C GLN A 64 24.80 14.27 14.40
N LEU A 65 23.77 14.90 13.84
CA LEU A 65 23.15 16.07 14.43
C LEU A 65 22.24 15.65 15.60
N PRO A 66 22.33 16.27 16.80
CA PRO A 66 21.58 15.85 17.98
C PRO A 66 20.06 15.75 17.75
N ALA A 67 19.48 16.73 17.05
CA ALA A 67 18.05 16.78 16.72
C ALA A 67 17.63 15.76 15.64
N PHE A 68 18.57 15.26 14.83
CA PHE A 68 18.33 14.36 13.72
C PHE A 68 18.97 12.99 13.91
N SER A 69 19.37 12.64 15.13
CA SER A 69 20.06 11.38 15.46
C SER A 69 19.27 10.11 15.12
N ARG A 70 17.97 10.25 14.83
CA ARG A 70 17.07 9.19 14.36
C ARG A 70 16.59 9.35 12.92
N PHE A 71 17.12 10.31 12.17
CA PHE A 71 16.78 10.55 10.77
C PHE A 71 16.93 9.26 9.95
N CYS A 72 15.85 8.82 9.31
CA CYS A 72 15.79 7.55 8.55
C CYS A 72 16.13 6.28 9.36
N LYS A 73 16.19 6.33 10.70
CA LYS A 73 16.33 5.12 11.53
C LYS A 73 15.00 4.38 11.63
N SER A 74 15.09 3.06 11.77
CA SER A 74 13.93 2.19 11.86
C SER A 74 13.20 2.31 13.20
N LEU A 75 11.95 1.84 13.23
CA LEU A 75 11.18 1.74 14.46
C LEU A 75 11.73 0.62 15.36
N THR A 76 11.77 0.86 16.67
CA THR A 76 12.03 -0.19 17.65
C THR A 76 10.82 -1.12 17.76
N ALA A 77 11.01 -2.32 18.33
CA ALA A 77 9.90 -3.24 18.60
C ALA A 77 8.79 -2.55 19.41
N GLU A 78 9.13 -1.83 20.47
CA GLU A 78 8.18 -1.08 21.30
C GLU A 78 7.40 -0.03 20.51
N GLN A 79 8.05 0.68 19.58
CA GLN A 79 7.38 1.65 18.71
C GLN A 79 6.44 0.97 17.70
N MET A 80 6.83 -0.19 17.16
CA MET A 80 5.94 -0.97 16.29
C MET A 80 4.72 -1.50 17.07
N GLN A 81 4.91 -1.93 18.31
CA GLN A 81 3.84 -2.44 19.16
C GLN A 81 2.90 -1.32 19.65
N SER A 82 3.40 -0.11 19.91
CA SER A 82 2.56 1.05 20.22
C SER A 82 1.67 1.45 19.02
N CYS A 83 2.10 1.11 17.79
CA CYS A 83 1.27 1.18 16.59
C CYS A 83 0.18 0.09 16.51
N CYS A 84 -0.02 -0.75 17.54
CA CYS A 84 -1.08 -1.77 17.55
C CYS A 84 -2.30 -1.43 18.43
N ILE A 85 -2.38 -0.21 19.01
CA ILE A 85 -3.48 0.19 19.92
C ILE A 85 -4.89 0.08 19.32
N GLU A 86 -5.05 0.33 18.02
CA GLU A 86 -6.36 0.27 17.34
C GLU A 86 -6.61 -1.06 16.60
N GLY A 87 -5.66 -2.00 16.62
CA GLY A 87 -5.71 -3.25 15.87
C GLY A 87 -4.33 -3.81 15.53
N SER A 88 -4.29 -5.08 15.14
CA SER A 88 -3.05 -5.80 14.80
C SER A 88 -2.51 -5.34 13.45
N ILE A 89 -1.18 -5.35 13.31
CA ILE A 89 -0.52 -5.09 12.03
C ILE A 89 0.00 -6.41 11.47
N VAL A 90 -0.21 -6.63 10.18
CA VAL A 90 0.25 -7.81 9.46
C VAL A 90 1.04 -7.39 8.24
N VAL A 91 2.33 -7.73 8.22
CA VAL A 91 3.19 -7.56 7.05
C VAL A 91 3.25 -8.89 6.31
N VAL A 92 2.80 -8.90 5.06
CA VAL A 92 2.87 -10.09 4.19
C VAL A 92 4.03 -9.92 3.24
N ASN A 93 5.04 -10.77 3.40
CA ASN A 93 6.24 -10.76 2.59
C ASN A 93 6.31 -11.99 1.68
N ILE A 94 6.53 -11.77 0.38
CA ILE A 94 6.62 -12.82 -0.63
C ILE A 94 7.98 -12.71 -1.31
N THR A 95 8.81 -13.74 -1.19
CA THR A 95 10.12 -13.81 -1.84
C THR A 95 10.26 -15.09 -2.65
N ASN A 96 11.29 -15.18 -3.49
CA ASN A 96 11.60 -16.41 -4.22
C ASN A 96 12.08 -17.57 -3.31
N ILE A 97 12.42 -17.28 -2.05
CA ILE A 97 12.92 -18.28 -1.09
C ILE A 97 11.76 -18.82 -0.26
N ARG A 98 11.02 -17.91 0.40
CA ARG A 98 9.84 -18.23 1.20
C ARG A 98 8.89 -17.04 1.28
N SER A 99 7.67 -17.32 1.70
CA SER A 99 6.67 -16.31 2.01
C SER A 99 6.31 -16.41 3.48
N ASP A 100 6.21 -15.26 4.14
CA ASP A 100 5.97 -15.15 5.57
C ASP A 100 4.93 -14.05 5.84
N ALA A 101 4.18 -14.21 6.93
CA ALA A 101 3.46 -13.10 7.54
C ALA A 101 4.10 -12.74 8.89
N ILE A 102 4.42 -11.47 9.07
CA ILE A 102 4.90 -10.91 10.33
C ILE A 102 3.71 -10.24 11.01
N ILE A 103 3.28 -10.83 12.11
CA ILE A 103 2.16 -10.37 12.93
C ILE A 103 2.70 -9.55 14.09
N ILE A 104 2.21 -8.33 14.21
CA ILE A 104 2.57 -7.39 15.26
C ILE A 104 1.30 -7.06 16.04
N THR A 105 1.41 -7.19 17.36
CA THR A 105 0.37 -6.91 18.35
C THR A 105 0.98 -6.08 19.47
N THR A 106 0.17 -5.59 20.41
CA THR A 106 0.67 -4.79 21.54
C THR A 106 1.64 -5.56 22.44
N ASP A 107 1.56 -6.89 22.46
CA ASP A 107 2.32 -7.78 23.35
C ASP A 107 3.39 -8.60 22.62
N LYS A 108 3.19 -8.98 21.36
CA LYS A 108 4.12 -9.84 20.61
C LYS A 108 4.36 -9.41 19.17
N ILE A 109 5.55 -9.79 18.66
CA ILE A 109 5.90 -9.83 17.24
C ILE A 109 6.18 -11.29 16.89
N LYS A 110 5.47 -11.85 15.91
CA LYS A 110 5.57 -13.26 15.52
C LYS A 110 5.63 -13.39 14.00
N VAL A 111 6.49 -14.29 13.52
CA VAL A 111 6.49 -14.70 12.10
C VAL A 111 5.72 -16.01 11.97
N ILE A 112 4.87 -16.10 10.97
CA ILE A 112 4.27 -17.35 10.52
C ILE A 112 4.69 -17.62 9.07
N PRO A 113 5.18 -18.83 8.76
CA PRO A 113 5.48 -19.22 7.38
C PRO A 113 4.18 -19.43 6.60
N LEU A 114 4.17 -19.02 5.33
CA LEU A 114 3.03 -19.14 4.41
C LEU A 114 3.40 -20.04 3.22
N PRO A 115 3.50 -21.38 3.43
CA PRO A 115 4.05 -22.29 2.42
C PRO A 115 3.19 -22.40 1.14
N ILE A 116 1.89 -22.13 1.23
CA ILE A 116 0.97 -22.14 0.08
C ILE A 116 1.17 -20.88 -0.79
N LEU A 117 1.62 -19.77 -0.20
CA LEU A 117 1.76 -18.49 -0.86
C LEU A 117 3.11 -18.37 -1.60
N SER A 118 3.48 -19.35 -2.42
CA SER A 118 4.77 -19.33 -3.11
C SER A 118 4.84 -18.23 -4.18
N ALA A 119 6.05 -17.69 -4.44
CA ALA A 119 6.26 -16.69 -5.49
C ALA A 119 5.81 -17.18 -6.88
N GLN A 120 5.92 -18.49 -7.15
CA GLN A 120 5.47 -19.10 -8.40
C GLN A 120 3.94 -19.04 -8.54
N GLU A 121 3.21 -19.43 -7.50
CA GLU A 121 1.74 -19.36 -7.48
C GLU A 121 1.24 -17.92 -7.58
N VAL A 122 1.90 -17.01 -6.89
CA VAL A 122 1.60 -15.57 -6.96
C VAL A 122 1.74 -15.05 -8.39
N LYS A 123 2.87 -15.35 -9.06
CA LYS A 123 3.07 -14.98 -10.48
C LYS A 123 2.03 -15.63 -11.39
N HIS A 124 1.68 -16.89 -11.13
CA HIS A 124 0.62 -17.57 -11.86
C HIS A 124 -0.72 -16.84 -11.75
N TRP A 125 -1.13 -16.43 -10.56
CA TRP A 125 -2.38 -15.66 -10.39
C TRP A 125 -2.33 -14.28 -11.01
N VAL A 126 -1.23 -13.54 -10.81
CA VAL A 126 -1.05 -12.19 -11.35
C VAL A 126 -1.07 -12.19 -12.89
N SER A 127 -0.40 -13.17 -13.51
CA SER A 127 -0.36 -13.30 -14.98
C SER A 127 -1.71 -13.60 -15.64
N GLN A 128 -2.75 -14.00 -14.89
CA GLN A 128 -4.07 -14.30 -15.46
C GLN A 128 -4.92 -13.06 -15.76
N ASP A 129 -4.50 -11.87 -15.34
CA ASP A 129 -5.24 -10.60 -15.53
C ASP A 129 -6.74 -10.76 -15.20
N LEU A 130 -7.04 -11.05 -13.94
CA LEU A 130 -8.40 -11.41 -13.55
C LEU A 130 -9.37 -10.21 -13.45
N THR A 131 -8.84 -8.99 -13.38
CA THR A 131 -9.59 -7.78 -13.04
C THR A 131 -9.96 -6.94 -14.25
N THR A 132 -9.18 -6.98 -15.34
CA THR A 132 -9.54 -6.31 -16.59
C THR A 132 -10.67 -7.09 -17.28
N THR A 133 -11.91 -6.60 -17.27
CA THR A 133 -13.03 -7.36 -17.85
C THR A 133 -13.63 -6.71 -19.08
N SER A 134 -14.03 -7.55 -20.03
CA SER A 134 -14.98 -7.23 -21.08
C SER A 134 -16.36 -7.81 -20.73
N LEU A 135 -17.41 -7.42 -21.44
CA LEU A 135 -18.75 -7.96 -21.21
C LEU A 135 -18.81 -9.48 -21.45
N SER A 136 -18.04 -10.01 -22.40
CA SER A 136 -18.10 -11.42 -22.82
C SER A 136 -17.36 -12.38 -21.88
N ASP A 137 -16.39 -11.91 -21.10
CA ASP A 137 -15.58 -12.75 -20.21
C ASP A 137 -15.83 -12.53 -18.72
N ARG A 138 -16.59 -11.50 -18.36
CA ARG A 138 -16.93 -11.14 -16.96
C ARG A 138 -17.37 -12.34 -16.11
N GLY A 139 -18.22 -13.22 -16.63
CA GLY A 139 -18.68 -14.41 -15.89
C GLY A 139 -17.57 -15.41 -15.58
N ARG A 140 -16.69 -15.68 -16.54
CA ARG A 140 -15.52 -16.57 -16.38
C ARG A 140 -14.49 -15.96 -15.44
N LYS A 141 -14.18 -14.67 -15.60
CA LYS A 141 -13.24 -13.96 -14.72
C LYS A 141 -13.73 -13.88 -13.28
N ASN A 142 -15.03 -13.64 -13.05
CA ASN A 142 -15.60 -13.73 -11.70
C ASN A 142 -15.43 -15.11 -11.05
N LYS A 143 -15.66 -16.21 -11.79
CA LYS A 143 -15.42 -17.57 -11.27
C LYS A 143 -13.94 -17.82 -10.95
N ALA A 144 -13.03 -17.33 -11.80
CA ALA A 144 -11.60 -17.42 -11.56
C ALA A 144 -11.19 -16.61 -10.33
N TYR A 145 -11.76 -15.41 -10.16
CA TYR A 145 -11.51 -14.55 -9.01
C TYR A 145 -12.00 -15.15 -7.69
N ILE A 146 -13.13 -15.87 -7.69
CA ILE A 146 -13.56 -16.64 -6.50
C ILE A 146 -12.50 -17.67 -6.09
N ARG A 147 -11.90 -18.38 -7.07
CA ARG A 147 -10.82 -19.34 -6.78
C ARG A 147 -9.58 -18.64 -6.24
N PHE A 148 -9.22 -17.50 -6.81
CA PHE A 148 -8.13 -16.67 -6.30
C PHE A 148 -8.38 -16.22 -4.84
N LEU A 149 -9.58 -15.73 -4.52
CA LEU A 149 -9.94 -15.33 -3.15
C LEU A 149 -9.92 -16.49 -2.15
N SER A 150 -10.30 -17.70 -2.58
CA SER A 150 -10.22 -18.91 -1.77
C SER A 150 -8.76 -19.37 -1.57
N TRP A 151 -7.93 -19.30 -2.61
CA TRP A 151 -6.49 -19.56 -2.48
C TRP A 151 -5.81 -18.55 -1.53
N LEU A 152 -6.11 -17.26 -1.66
CA LEU A 152 -5.58 -16.21 -0.77
C LEU A 152 -6.05 -16.39 0.68
N TRP A 153 -7.29 -16.88 0.86
CA TRP A 153 -7.82 -17.21 2.17
C TRP A 153 -7.01 -18.30 2.86
N HIS A 154 -6.91 -19.47 2.23
CA HIS A 154 -6.22 -20.62 2.84
C HIS A 154 -4.71 -20.42 2.92
N GLY A 155 -4.12 -19.71 1.94
CA GLY A 155 -2.67 -19.53 1.85
C GLY A 155 -2.11 -18.38 2.69
N CYS A 156 -2.93 -17.41 3.11
CA CYS A 156 -2.46 -16.23 3.83
C CYS A 156 -3.43 -15.78 4.92
N VAL A 157 -4.65 -15.39 4.54
CA VAL A 157 -5.52 -14.62 5.44
C VAL A 157 -6.04 -15.46 6.60
N LYS A 158 -6.50 -16.69 6.35
CA LYS A 158 -7.00 -17.59 7.40
C LYS A 158 -5.89 -17.97 8.40
N PRO A 159 -4.68 -18.43 7.98
CA PRO A 159 -3.59 -18.68 8.93
C PRO A 159 -3.26 -17.48 9.83
N VAL A 160 -3.22 -16.28 9.25
CA VAL A 160 -2.99 -15.03 10.00
C VAL A 160 -4.09 -14.79 11.03
N LEU A 161 -5.36 -14.86 10.60
CA LEU A 161 -6.49 -14.60 11.50
C LEU A 161 -6.65 -15.67 12.58
N ASP A 162 -6.34 -16.93 12.28
CA ASP A 162 -6.34 -18.02 13.26
C ASP A 162 -5.25 -17.83 14.33
N GLU A 163 -4.05 -17.37 13.94
CA GLU A 163 -2.96 -17.02 14.88
C GLU A 163 -3.29 -15.81 15.75
N LEU A 164 -4.06 -14.86 15.22
CA LEU A 164 -4.62 -13.73 15.98
C LEU A 164 -5.82 -14.11 16.85
N HIS A 165 -6.31 -15.36 16.75
CA HIS A 165 -7.55 -15.82 17.37
C HIS A 165 -8.78 -15.01 16.95
N TYR A 166 -8.75 -14.43 15.75
CA TYR A 166 -9.85 -13.69 15.15
C TYR A 166 -10.78 -14.68 14.47
N TYR A 167 -11.61 -15.34 15.27
CA TYR A 167 -12.66 -16.24 14.80
C TYR A 167 -13.94 -15.45 14.48
N ALA A 168 -14.82 -16.02 13.67
CA ALA A 168 -16.07 -15.36 13.30
C ALA A 168 -16.95 -15.15 14.53
N GLN A 169 -17.33 -13.89 14.80
CA GLN A 169 -18.24 -13.53 15.89
C GLN A 169 -19.42 -12.70 15.35
N PRO A 170 -20.67 -13.16 15.49
CA PRO A 170 -21.85 -12.29 15.39
C PRO A 170 -22.07 -11.59 16.74
N PRO A 171 -22.29 -10.25 16.81
CA PRO A 171 -22.45 -9.29 15.71
C PRO A 171 -21.15 -8.62 15.21
N VAL A 172 -21.23 -8.05 14.00
CA VAL A 172 -20.13 -7.37 13.28
C VAL A 172 -19.57 -6.15 14.05
N GLU A 173 -20.36 -5.56 14.94
CA GLU A 173 -20.03 -4.32 15.69
C GLU A 173 -18.77 -4.45 16.57
N GLY A 174 -18.42 -5.68 16.97
CA GLY A 174 -17.25 -5.98 17.80
C GLY A 174 -16.01 -6.47 17.07
N LEU A 175 -16.01 -6.51 15.72
CA LEU A 175 -14.90 -7.13 14.99
C LEU A 175 -13.55 -6.43 15.26
N PRO A 176 -12.47 -7.19 15.48
CA PRO A 176 -11.14 -6.63 15.62
C PRO A 176 -10.67 -6.00 14.31
N ARG A 177 -9.77 -5.03 14.40
CA ARG A 177 -9.18 -4.36 13.23
C ARG A 177 -7.85 -5.00 12.87
N VAL A 178 -7.60 -5.13 11.57
CA VAL A 178 -6.32 -5.58 11.02
C VAL A 178 -5.80 -4.56 10.00
N TRP A 179 -4.52 -4.23 10.12
CA TRP A 179 -3.78 -3.40 9.19
C TRP A 179 -2.90 -4.27 8.31
N TRP A 180 -3.20 -4.33 7.01
CA TRP A 180 -2.44 -5.11 6.04
C TRP A 180 -1.36 -4.25 5.40
N ILE A 181 -0.13 -4.77 5.39
CA ILE A 181 1.02 -4.23 4.68
C ILE A 181 1.49 -5.33 3.71
N GLY A 182 1.18 -5.18 2.42
CA GLY A 182 1.63 -6.12 1.39
C GLY A 182 2.95 -5.65 0.75
N THR A 183 3.91 -6.55 0.52
CA THR A 183 5.15 -6.21 -0.19
C THR A 183 5.22 -6.80 -1.58
N GLY A 184 5.84 -6.05 -2.50
CA GLY A 184 5.94 -6.43 -3.91
C GLY A 184 4.57 -6.76 -4.49
N LEU A 185 4.44 -7.95 -5.09
CA LEU A 185 3.19 -8.42 -5.70
C LEU A 185 2.02 -8.56 -4.70
N ALA A 186 2.28 -8.65 -3.40
CA ALA A 186 1.23 -8.75 -2.38
C ALA A 186 0.54 -7.39 -2.11
N ASN A 187 1.11 -6.28 -2.58
CA ASN A 187 0.61 -4.94 -2.28
C ASN A 187 -0.79 -4.68 -2.86
N SER A 188 -1.12 -5.33 -3.98
CA SER A 188 -2.43 -5.24 -4.64
C SER A 188 -3.42 -6.33 -4.19
N PHE A 189 -3.07 -7.17 -3.21
CA PHE A 189 -3.92 -8.28 -2.81
C PHE A 189 -5.14 -7.83 -1.98
N PRO A 190 -6.35 -8.30 -2.32
CA PRO A 190 -7.58 -7.94 -1.63
C PRO A 190 -7.75 -8.79 -0.36
N PHE A 191 -6.79 -8.78 0.57
CA PHE A 191 -6.84 -9.52 1.85
C PHE A 191 -8.20 -9.37 2.58
N HIS A 192 -8.79 -8.18 2.55
CA HIS A 192 -10.10 -7.88 3.14
C HIS A 192 -11.28 -8.68 2.54
N SER A 193 -11.14 -9.15 1.29
CA SER A 193 -12.18 -9.86 0.54
C SER A 193 -11.93 -11.37 0.44
N ALA A 194 -10.76 -11.83 0.89
CA ALA A 194 -10.39 -13.24 0.88
C ALA A 194 -11.43 -14.09 1.62
N GLY A 195 -11.72 -15.26 1.06
CA GLY A 195 -12.48 -16.28 1.75
C GLY A 195 -13.03 -17.36 0.84
N ASP A 196 -13.61 -18.37 1.47
CA ASP A 196 -14.07 -19.59 0.82
C ASP A 196 -15.53 -19.87 1.16
N ALA A 197 -16.41 -19.51 0.22
CA ALA A 197 -17.85 -19.71 0.39
C ALA A 197 -18.27 -21.19 0.42
N SER A 198 -17.40 -22.11 -0.03
CA SER A 198 -17.66 -23.55 0.02
C SER A 198 -17.40 -24.15 1.40
N ALA A 199 -16.51 -23.54 2.19
CA ALA A 199 -16.16 -23.97 3.54
C ALA A 199 -17.13 -23.45 4.62
N GLY A 200 -17.92 -22.41 4.31
CA GLY A 200 -18.97 -21.89 5.19
C GLY A 200 -19.21 -20.40 4.98
N GLN A 201 -20.37 -19.89 5.40
CA GLN A 201 -20.70 -18.45 5.22
C GLN A 201 -19.77 -17.53 6.02
N THR A 202 -19.18 -18.01 7.11
CA THR A 202 -18.28 -17.27 7.99
C THR A 202 -16.80 -17.44 7.66
N GLU A 203 -16.47 -18.25 6.64
CA GLU A 203 -15.09 -18.48 6.17
C GLU A 203 -14.64 -17.36 5.22
N HIS A 204 -14.81 -16.12 5.67
CA HIS A 204 -14.36 -14.92 4.95
C HIS A 204 -13.77 -13.90 5.91
N ALA A 205 -12.77 -13.16 5.44
CA ALA A 205 -12.11 -12.12 6.20
C ALA A 205 -13.09 -11.08 6.74
N CYS A 206 -14.10 -10.71 5.94
CA CYS A 206 -15.12 -9.74 6.32
C CYS A 206 -16.06 -10.19 7.46
N TYR A 207 -16.01 -11.43 7.92
CA TYR A 207 -16.74 -11.87 9.11
C TYR A 207 -15.85 -12.07 10.34
N ARG A 208 -14.55 -11.82 10.19
CA ARG A 208 -13.55 -12.07 11.23
C ARG A 208 -12.75 -10.83 11.61
N ALA A 209 -12.61 -9.87 10.70
CA ALA A 209 -11.90 -8.62 10.96
C ALA A 209 -12.38 -7.45 10.08
N ILE A 210 -12.15 -6.24 10.57
CA ILE A 210 -12.23 -4.99 9.80
C ILE A 210 -10.84 -4.70 9.26
N SER A 211 -10.68 -4.80 7.95
CA SER A 211 -9.40 -4.59 7.29
C SER A 211 -9.18 -3.13 6.91
N SER A 212 -7.95 -2.65 7.10
CA SER A 212 -7.44 -1.41 6.54
C SER A 212 -6.04 -1.67 5.97
N TYR A 213 -5.58 -0.82 5.07
CA TYR A 213 -4.28 -0.96 4.42
C TYR A 213 -3.39 0.23 4.74
N THR A 214 -2.10 -0.02 4.86
CA THR A 214 -1.09 1.01 5.04
C THR A 214 0.19 0.54 4.35
N PRO A 215 0.98 1.43 3.72
CA PRO A 215 2.19 1.02 3.00
C PRO A 215 3.32 0.63 3.96
N THR A 216 3.38 1.22 5.16
CA THR A 216 4.38 0.89 6.18
C THR A 216 3.88 1.13 7.61
N ILE A 217 4.56 0.55 8.58
CA ILE A 217 4.29 0.80 10.01
C ILE A 217 4.54 2.27 10.37
N LYS A 218 5.58 2.89 9.79
CA LYS A 218 5.84 4.33 9.97
C LYS A 218 4.68 5.18 9.48
N ALA A 219 4.13 4.83 8.31
CA ALA A 219 2.96 5.50 7.74
C ALA A 219 1.77 5.51 8.72
N LEU A 220 1.49 4.35 9.30
CA LEU A 220 0.46 4.20 10.33
C LEU A 220 0.77 4.97 11.62
N GLN A 221 2.04 5.03 12.06
CA GLN A 221 2.42 5.75 13.27
C GLN A 221 2.09 7.24 13.17
N TYR A 222 2.54 7.89 12.11
CA TYR A 222 2.32 9.33 11.91
C TYR A 222 0.86 9.67 11.68
N ALA A 223 0.09 8.81 10.99
CA ALA A 223 -1.35 8.96 10.87
C ALA A 223 -2.01 9.18 12.23
N ARG A 224 -1.52 8.46 13.24
CA ARG A 224 -2.03 8.51 14.61
C ARG A 224 -1.51 9.71 15.39
N GLU A 225 -0.24 10.08 15.21
CA GLU A 225 0.33 11.30 15.80
C GLU A 225 -0.41 12.55 15.30
N ARG A 226 -0.74 12.59 13.99
CA ARG A 226 -1.57 13.64 13.39
C ARG A 226 -2.99 13.65 13.97
N ALA A 227 -3.64 12.49 14.05
CA ALA A 227 -4.98 12.40 14.62
C ALA A 227 -5.04 12.94 16.06
N SER A 228 -4.00 12.68 16.85
CA SER A 228 -3.87 13.18 18.22
C SER A 228 -3.79 14.71 18.26
N THR A 229 -3.14 15.32 17.27
CA THR A 229 -3.00 16.79 17.16
C THR A 229 -4.29 17.45 16.62
N ALA A 230 -4.98 16.81 15.68
CA ALA A 230 -6.18 17.35 15.04
C ALA A 230 -7.41 17.39 15.96
N THR A 231 -7.48 16.48 16.95
CA THR A 231 -8.60 16.36 17.90
C THR A 231 -8.81 17.63 18.77
N LEU A 232 -7.82 18.54 18.79
CA LEU A 232 -7.87 19.82 19.52
C LEU A 232 -8.66 20.93 18.79
N SER A 233 -9.09 20.72 17.54
CA SER A 233 -9.82 21.70 16.71
C SER A 233 -11.28 21.26 16.48
N CYS A 234 -12.07 21.16 17.55
CA CYS A 234 -13.52 21.11 17.41
C CYS A 234 -14.04 22.54 17.37
N HIS A 235 -14.99 22.88 16.48
CA HIS A 235 -15.92 24.04 16.51
C HIS A 235 -16.31 24.56 15.09
N VAL A 236 -15.81 23.97 13.99
CA VAL A 236 -16.24 24.34 12.62
C VAL A 236 -17.07 23.22 12.00
N PRO A 237 -18.20 23.51 11.31
CA PRO A 237 -18.94 22.50 10.57
C PRO A 237 -18.07 21.85 9.48
N TRP A 238 -18.24 20.55 9.29
CA TRP A 238 -17.51 19.79 8.27
C TRP A 238 -17.89 20.29 6.87
N ARG A 239 -16.90 20.41 5.99
CA ARG A 239 -17.09 20.74 4.58
C ARG A 239 -16.73 19.55 3.69
N ALA A 240 -17.64 19.19 2.78
CA ALA A 240 -17.41 18.17 1.78
C ALA A 240 -17.37 18.77 0.37
N VAL A 241 -16.44 18.29 -0.46
CA VAL A 241 -16.32 18.64 -1.88
C VAL A 241 -16.60 17.38 -2.69
N ILE A 242 -17.61 17.44 -3.56
CA ILE A 242 -18.07 16.32 -4.38
C ILE A 242 -17.79 16.66 -5.84
N VAL A 243 -16.84 15.98 -6.45
CA VAL A 243 -16.46 16.14 -7.86
C VAL A 243 -17.09 15.02 -8.68
N ALA A 244 -17.89 15.37 -9.69
CA ALA A 244 -18.51 14.43 -10.60
C ALA A 244 -18.13 14.71 -12.06
N MET A 245 -17.62 13.70 -12.75
CA MET A 245 -17.21 13.74 -14.16
C MET A 245 -18.05 12.77 -15.00
N PRO A 246 -19.34 13.05 -15.27
CA PRO A 246 -20.19 12.14 -16.04
C PRO A 246 -19.80 12.01 -17.52
N LYS A 247 -19.12 13.04 -18.04
CA LYS A 247 -18.53 13.07 -19.38
C LYS A 247 -17.14 13.65 -19.27
N THR A 248 -16.19 13.04 -19.98
CA THR A 248 -14.79 13.42 -19.97
C THR A 248 -14.25 13.31 -21.40
N PRO A 249 -13.59 14.35 -21.94
CA PRO A 249 -13.02 14.29 -23.28
C PRO A 249 -12.06 13.11 -23.42
N LYS A 250 -12.16 12.37 -24.53
CA LYS A 250 -11.32 11.20 -24.87
C LYS A 250 -11.42 9.99 -23.92
N ALA A 251 -12.39 9.97 -23.01
CA ALA A 251 -12.71 8.81 -22.18
C ALA A 251 -14.17 8.37 -22.38
N ASN A 252 -14.50 7.17 -21.91
CA ASN A 252 -15.88 6.68 -21.93
C ASN A 252 -16.74 7.49 -20.93
N ASP A 253 -18.03 7.65 -21.26
CA ASP A 253 -18.98 8.31 -20.35
C ASP A 253 -19.15 7.49 -19.05
N LEU A 254 -19.26 8.21 -17.92
CA LEU A 254 -19.57 7.66 -16.59
C LEU A 254 -20.94 8.18 -16.14
N PRO A 255 -22.06 7.76 -16.76
CA PRO A 255 -23.38 8.28 -16.42
C PRO A 255 -23.72 8.12 -14.94
N GLY A 256 -23.14 7.12 -14.27
CA GLY A 256 -23.27 6.91 -12.82
C GLY A 256 -22.64 8.00 -11.96
N ALA A 257 -21.61 8.73 -12.42
CA ALA A 257 -20.87 9.68 -11.59
C ALA A 257 -21.74 10.82 -11.05
N ARG A 258 -22.67 11.34 -11.87
CA ARG A 258 -23.63 12.36 -11.42
C ARG A 258 -24.57 11.81 -10.34
N ARG A 259 -25.09 10.60 -10.57
CA ARG A 259 -26.00 9.93 -9.66
C ARG A 259 -25.29 9.61 -8.34
N GLU A 260 -24.05 9.14 -8.39
CA GLU A 260 -23.22 8.90 -7.22
C GLU A 260 -23.06 10.17 -6.39
N GLY A 261 -22.62 11.28 -7.00
CA GLY A 261 -22.48 12.55 -6.29
C GLY A 261 -23.79 13.02 -5.62
N SER A 262 -24.93 12.87 -6.31
CA SER A 262 -26.25 13.23 -5.75
C SER A 262 -26.65 12.35 -4.56
N GLU A 263 -26.39 11.05 -4.63
CA GLU A 263 -26.70 10.09 -3.56
C GLU A 263 -25.78 10.31 -2.35
N VAL A 264 -24.51 10.65 -2.57
CA VAL A 264 -23.56 11.02 -1.52
C VAL A 264 -24.01 12.27 -0.77
N VAL A 265 -24.37 13.34 -1.48
CA VAL A 265 -24.89 14.57 -0.86
C VAL A 265 -26.15 14.27 -0.05
N THR A 266 -27.06 13.46 -0.60
CA THR A 266 -28.29 13.05 0.09
C THR A 266 -27.98 12.26 1.37
N ALA A 267 -27.01 11.35 1.32
CA ALA A 267 -26.61 10.51 2.45
C ALA A 267 -25.93 11.31 3.57
N MET A 268 -25.16 12.36 3.24
CA MET A 268 -24.54 13.26 4.22
C MET A 268 -25.56 14.16 4.96
N GLY A 269 -26.69 14.46 4.31
CA GLY A 269 -27.74 15.31 4.88
C GLY A 269 -27.25 16.73 5.23
N SER A 270 -27.88 17.36 6.22
CA SER A 270 -27.55 18.73 6.64
C SER A 270 -26.39 18.82 7.64
N SER A 271 -25.79 17.70 8.03
CA SER A 271 -24.70 17.66 9.01
C SER A 271 -23.35 18.12 8.44
N VAL A 272 -23.22 18.17 7.11
CA VAL A 272 -22.00 18.53 6.40
C VAL A 272 -22.33 19.56 5.33
N SER A 273 -21.56 20.66 5.26
CA SER A 273 -21.69 21.65 4.19
C SER A 273 -21.08 21.07 2.90
N THR A 274 -21.91 20.79 1.90
CA THR A 274 -21.46 20.18 0.63
C THR A 274 -21.30 21.21 -0.48
N VAL A 275 -20.20 21.11 -1.25
CA VAL A 275 -20.01 21.79 -2.54
C VAL A 275 -19.91 20.73 -3.62
N THR A 276 -20.78 20.80 -4.63
CA THR A 276 -20.72 19.88 -5.78
C THR A 276 -20.12 20.60 -6.99
N LEU A 277 -19.04 20.02 -7.52
CA LEU A 277 -18.39 20.45 -8.75
C LEU A 277 -18.67 19.42 -9.83
N GLU A 278 -19.37 19.85 -10.87
CA GLU A 278 -19.61 19.00 -12.03
C GLU A 278 -18.72 19.44 -13.18
N ARG A 279 -17.90 18.50 -13.66
CA ARG A 279 -16.91 18.77 -14.72
C ARG A 279 -15.96 19.95 -14.44
N PRO A 280 -15.35 20.05 -13.24
CA PRO A 280 -14.38 21.11 -12.95
C PRO A 280 -13.06 20.87 -13.69
N ASP A 281 -12.24 21.92 -13.79
CA ASP A 281 -10.81 21.81 -14.06
C ASP A 281 -10.01 21.54 -12.77
N ALA A 282 -8.73 21.19 -12.91
CA ALA A 282 -7.85 20.85 -11.79
C ALA A 282 -7.66 22.01 -10.82
N VAL A 283 -7.56 23.25 -11.33
CA VAL A 283 -7.37 24.46 -10.51
C VAL A 283 -8.59 24.70 -9.63
N SER A 284 -9.79 24.62 -10.20
CA SER A 284 -11.06 24.82 -9.51
C SER A 284 -11.31 23.72 -8.47
N ALA A 285 -10.98 22.47 -8.80
CA ALA A 285 -11.04 21.36 -7.85
C ALA A 285 -10.07 21.60 -6.68
N MET A 286 -8.80 21.90 -6.96
CA MET A 286 -7.77 22.14 -5.94
C MET A 286 -8.12 23.31 -5.02
N ALA A 287 -8.68 24.38 -5.55
CA ALA A 287 -9.12 25.53 -4.76
C ALA A 287 -10.17 25.15 -3.71
N GLN A 288 -11.07 24.21 -4.01
CA GLN A 288 -12.04 23.71 -3.04
C GLN A 288 -11.44 22.75 -2.01
N LEU A 289 -10.36 22.05 -2.34
CA LEU A 289 -9.72 21.08 -1.44
C LEU A 289 -9.07 21.74 -0.21
N GLN A 290 -8.58 22.99 -0.34
CA GLN A 290 -7.89 23.73 0.74
C GLN A 290 -8.70 23.83 2.03
N GLU A 291 -10.03 23.95 1.92
CA GLU A 291 -10.93 24.14 3.06
C GLU A 291 -11.82 22.92 3.34
N CYS A 292 -11.59 21.79 2.65
CA CYS A 292 -12.44 20.61 2.78
C CYS A 292 -11.95 19.66 3.88
N ASN A 293 -12.90 19.01 4.53
CA ASN A 293 -12.63 17.84 5.38
C ASN A 293 -12.82 16.55 4.58
N ILE A 294 -13.82 16.53 3.71
CA ILE A 294 -14.16 15.37 2.89
C ILE A 294 -14.03 15.76 1.42
N ALA A 295 -13.30 14.98 0.66
CA ALA A 295 -13.28 15.05 -0.80
C ALA A 295 -13.83 13.75 -1.37
N HIS A 296 -14.77 13.83 -2.30
CA HIS A 296 -15.28 12.67 -3.03
C HIS A 296 -15.13 12.92 -4.52
N PHE A 297 -14.48 12.00 -5.22
CA PHE A 297 -14.24 12.07 -6.65
C PHE A 297 -14.92 10.89 -7.34
N ALA A 298 -15.90 11.17 -8.19
CA ALA A 298 -16.49 10.22 -9.13
C ALA A 298 -16.04 10.59 -10.55
N CYS A 299 -14.89 10.06 -10.97
CA CYS A 299 -14.24 10.38 -12.23
C CYS A 299 -13.34 9.24 -12.72
N HIS A 300 -12.71 9.40 -13.89
CA HIS A 300 -11.65 8.48 -14.31
C HIS A 300 -10.35 8.83 -13.60
N GLY A 301 -9.54 7.83 -13.27
CA GLY A 301 -8.14 8.00 -12.90
C GLY A 301 -7.24 7.67 -14.10
N VAL A 302 -6.03 8.22 -14.10
CA VAL A 302 -5.00 7.93 -15.09
C VAL A 302 -3.68 7.61 -14.39
N SER A 303 -2.96 6.62 -14.91
CA SER A 303 -1.62 6.26 -14.47
C SER A 303 -0.62 6.66 -15.55
N ASP A 304 0.45 7.36 -15.18
CA ASP A 304 1.61 7.59 -16.03
C ASP A 304 2.75 6.67 -15.57
N ARG A 305 3.13 5.74 -16.44
CA ARG A 305 4.14 4.70 -16.13
C ARG A 305 5.56 5.23 -16.13
N VAL A 306 5.82 6.29 -16.89
CA VAL A 306 7.14 6.89 -17.00
C VAL A 306 7.39 7.78 -15.79
N ASP A 307 6.36 8.54 -15.42
CA ASP A 307 6.40 9.47 -14.31
C ASP A 307 5.14 9.34 -13.43
N PRO A 308 5.17 8.51 -12.38
CA PRO A 308 4.04 8.30 -11.49
C PRO A 308 3.46 9.59 -10.89
N SER A 309 4.28 10.64 -10.72
CA SER A 309 3.83 11.95 -10.24
C SER A 309 2.84 12.65 -11.18
N ARG A 310 2.82 12.27 -12.46
CA ARG A 310 1.87 12.75 -13.48
C ARG A 310 0.59 11.92 -13.55
N SER A 311 0.51 10.81 -12.82
CA SER A 311 -0.74 10.09 -12.58
C SER A 311 -1.73 11.00 -11.85
N GLY A 312 -3.03 10.69 -11.88
CA GLY A 312 -3.99 11.52 -11.19
C GLY A 312 -5.43 11.27 -11.58
N LEU A 313 -6.29 12.26 -11.33
CA LEU A 313 -7.72 12.22 -11.63
C LEU A 313 -8.02 13.02 -12.89
N ILE A 314 -8.73 12.41 -13.83
CA ILE A 314 -9.09 13.05 -15.10
C ILE A 314 -10.27 13.98 -14.88
N LEU A 315 -10.03 15.25 -15.18
CA LEU A 315 -10.96 16.36 -15.10
C LEU A 315 -11.13 16.98 -16.50
N GLN A 316 -11.75 18.16 -16.59
CA GLN A 316 -11.82 18.86 -17.88
C GLN A 316 -11.76 20.38 -17.73
N THR A 317 -11.13 21.03 -18.70
CA THR A 317 -11.17 22.48 -18.87
C THR A 317 -12.20 22.86 -19.92
N ALA A 318 -13.03 23.85 -19.60
CA ALA A 318 -13.91 24.53 -20.55
C ALA A 318 -13.92 26.01 -20.18
N LYS A 319 -13.22 26.85 -20.95
CA LYS A 319 -13.08 28.29 -20.62
C LYS A 319 -14.35 29.07 -20.91
N THR A 320 -15.18 28.59 -21.83
CA THR A 320 -16.48 29.17 -22.17
C THR A 320 -17.50 28.07 -22.49
N ALA A 321 -18.79 28.38 -22.43
CA ALA A 321 -19.86 27.45 -22.77
C ALA A 321 -19.85 26.98 -24.25
N THR A 322 -19.06 27.64 -25.10
CA THR A 322 -18.99 27.41 -26.56
C THR A 322 -17.70 26.70 -27.01
N GLU A 323 -16.72 26.52 -26.12
CA GLU A 323 -15.48 25.81 -26.45
C GLU A 323 -15.62 24.29 -26.24
N GLU A 324 -15.01 23.52 -27.14
CA GLU A 324 -14.88 22.07 -26.98
C GLU A 324 -14.07 21.75 -25.72
N PRO A 325 -14.62 20.98 -24.77
CA PRO A 325 -13.95 20.68 -23.52
C PRO A 325 -12.67 19.87 -23.78
N ARG A 326 -11.61 20.23 -23.05
CA ARG A 326 -10.32 19.52 -23.13
C ARG A 326 -10.06 18.77 -21.84
N GLN A 327 -9.46 17.60 -21.98
CA GLN A 327 -9.05 16.79 -20.84
C GLN A 327 -8.04 17.58 -19.99
N ASP A 328 -8.24 17.55 -18.68
CA ASP A 328 -7.33 18.10 -17.67
C ASP A 328 -7.02 17.02 -16.63
N ILE A 329 -5.94 17.18 -15.87
CA ILE A 329 -5.51 16.18 -14.89
C ILE A 329 -5.18 16.88 -13.57
N LEU A 330 -5.89 16.48 -12.51
CA LEU A 330 -5.46 16.77 -11.14
C LEU A 330 -4.39 15.74 -10.75
N SER A 331 -3.12 16.12 -10.89
CA SER A 331 -1.99 15.20 -10.78
C SER A 331 -1.60 14.89 -9.33
N VAL A 332 -0.97 13.74 -9.12
CA VAL A 332 -0.35 13.34 -7.84
C VAL A 332 0.66 14.38 -7.40
N HIS A 333 1.47 14.90 -8.32
CA HIS A 333 2.39 16.01 -8.06
C HIS A 333 1.64 17.19 -7.44
N ASP A 334 0.59 17.70 -8.09
CA ASP A 334 -0.11 18.89 -7.61
C ASP A 334 -0.81 18.65 -6.28
N ILE A 335 -1.44 17.49 -6.11
CA ILE A 335 -2.10 17.10 -4.85
C ILE A 335 -1.06 16.98 -3.73
N SER A 336 0.05 16.28 -3.96
CA SER A 336 1.08 16.02 -2.94
C SER A 336 1.86 17.26 -2.49
N GLN A 337 1.82 18.35 -3.27
CA GLN A 337 2.37 19.66 -2.88
C GLN A 337 1.39 20.49 -2.05
N ALA A 338 0.10 20.14 -2.05
CA ALA A 338 -0.89 20.81 -1.24
C ALA A 338 -0.69 20.49 0.25
N HIS A 339 -0.89 21.48 1.11
CA HIS A 339 -0.83 21.34 2.56
C HIS A 339 -2.25 21.48 3.12
N LEU A 340 -3.02 20.39 3.04
CA LEU A 340 -4.44 20.37 3.39
C LEU A 340 -4.60 20.04 4.89
N SER A 341 -4.50 21.06 5.74
CA SER A 341 -4.50 20.91 7.20
C SER A 341 -5.83 20.38 7.77
N ARG A 342 -6.94 20.52 7.03
CA ARG A 342 -8.29 20.14 7.44
C ARG A 342 -8.77 18.82 6.84
N ALA A 343 -7.98 18.24 5.94
CA ALA A 343 -8.33 17.06 5.16
C ALA A 343 -8.41 15.79 6.03
N GLU A 344 -9.56 15.11 5.97
CA GLU A 344 -9.84 13.93 6.80
C GLU A 344 -10.12 12.70 5.95
N ILE A 345 -11.01 12.81 4.95
CA ILE A 345 -11.46 11.68 4.13
C ILE A 345 -11.38 12.05 2.64
N ALA A 346 -10.61 11.29 1.85
CA ALA A 346 -10.73 11.30 0.40
C ALA A 346 -11.38 9.99 -0.06
N TYR A 347 -12.52 10.07 -0.73
CA TYR A 347 -13.17 8.93 -1.36
C TYR A 347 -12.96 9.01 -2.87
N LEU A 348 -12.08 8.18 -3.38
CA LEU A 348 -11.71 8.12 -4.78
C LEU A 348 -12.54 7.02 -5.44
N SER A 349 -13.76 7.37 -5.87
CA SER A 349 -14.57 6.57 -6.79
C SER A 349 -14.05 6.73 -8.22
N ALA A 350 -12.73 6.63 -8.34
CA ALA A 350 -12.00 6.80 -9.57
C ALA A 350 -11.15 5.57 -9.80
N CYS A 351 -11.27 5.05 -11.02
CA CYS A 351 -10.52 3.89 -11.44
C CYS A 351 -9.29 4.42 -12.17
N SER A 352 -8.08 4.18 -11.67
CA SER A 352 -6.89 4.34 -12.50
C SER A 352 -7.03 3.41 -13.70
N THR A 353 -7.23 3.96 -14.90
CA THR A 353 -7.31 3.17 -16.12
C THR A 353 -5.94 2.60 -16.43
N ALA A 354 -5.63 1.44 -15.85
CA ALA A 354 -4.48 0.63 -16.18
C ALA A 354 -4.69 -0.07 -17.54
N GLN A 355 -4.85 0.71 -18.61
CA GLN A 355 -4.73 0.16 -19.95
C GLN A 355 -3.24 0.02 -20.27
N ASN A 356 -2.75 -1.23 -20.12
CA ASN A 356 -1.79 -1.93 -21.00
C ASN A 356 -0.61 -2.63 -20.31
N GLN A 357 -0.83 -3.80 -19.71
CA GLN A 357 0.18 -4.89 -19.66
C GLN A 357 1.43 -4.71 -18.77
N VAL A 358 1.83 -5.87 -18.21
CA VAL A 358 3.10 -6.26 -17.53
C VAL A 358 3.24 -5.90 -16.04
N GLU A 359 4.00 -6.77 -15.35
CA GLU A 359 4.20 -7.07 -13.91
C GLU A 359 4.27 -5.93 -12.87
N GLU A 360 4.14 -4.65 -13.26
CA GLU A 360 4.35 -3.46 -12.41
C GLU A 360 3.04 -2.76 -11.99
N LEU A 361 1.89 -3.34 -12.35
CA LEU A 361 0.54 -2.79 -12.13
C LEU A 361 0.13 -2.63 -10.65
N SER A 362 0.86 -3.20 -9.69
CA SER A 362 0.54 -3.11 -8.27
C SER A 362 0.79 -1.72 -7.66
N ASP A 363 1.60 -0.89 -8.32
CA ASP A 363 2.02 0.41 -7.77
C ASP A 363 1.05 1.56 -8.13
N GLU A 364 0.19 1.40 -9.15
CA GLU A 364 -0.60 2.49 -9.74
C GLU A 364 -1.71 3.08 -8.85
N VAL A 365 -2.52 2.24 -8.19
CA VAL A 365 -3.57 2.71 -7.26
C VAL A 365 -2.95 3.35 -6.03
N LEU A 366 -1.76 2.89 -5.64
CA LEU A 366 -1.01 3.44 -4.52
C LEU A 366 -0.54 4.85 -4.84
N HIS A 367 -0.07 5.15 -6.05
CA HIS A 367 0.41 6.50 -6.39
C HIS A 367 -0.65 7.60 -6.24
N VAL A 368 -1.91 7.35 -6.63
CA VAL A 368 -2.97 8.36 -6.47
C VAL A 368 -3.40 8.46 -5.01
N VAL A 369 -3.62 7.33 -4.36
CA VAL A 369 -3.98 7.28 -2.93
C VAL A 369 -2.91 7.98 -2.08
N SER A 370 -1.64 7.72 -2.37
CA SER A 370 -0.49 8.31 -1.69
C SER A 370 -0.42 9.81 -1.87
N GLY A 371 -0.70 10.32 -3.08
CA GLY A 371 -0.78 11.76 -3.33
C GLY A 371 -1.75 12.46 -2.37
N PHE A 372 -2.95 11.91 -2.18
CA PHE A 372 -3.95 12.45 -1.26
C PHE A 372 -3.53 12.33 0.21
N GLN A 373 -2.90 11.22 0.60
CA GLN A 373 -2.39 11.05 1.97
C GLN A 373 -1.27 12.03 2.28
N VAL A 374 -0.32 12.18 1.35
CA VAL A 374 0.76 13.17 1.40
C VAL A 374 0.21 14.59 1.51
N ALA A 375 -0.89 14.90 0.82
CA ALA A 375 -1.55 16.21 0.88
C ALA A 375 -2.17 16.51 2.25
N GLY A 376 -2.46 15.47 3.04
CA GLY A 376 -2.97 15.60 4.41
C GLY A 376 -4.20 14.76 4.73
N PHE A 377 -4.80 14.06 3.75
CA PHE A 377 -5.97 13.21 4.01
C PHE A 377 -5.60 11.99 4.85
N ARG A 378 -6.18 11.86 6.05
CA ARG A 378 -5.93 10.74 6.95
C ARG A 378 -6.48 9.42 6.41
N HIS A 379 -7.69 9.44 5.87
CA HIS A 379 -8.36 8.27 5.30
C HIS A 379 -8.53 8.46 3.80
N VAL A 380 -8.05 7.50 3.01
CA VAL A 380 -8.24 7.51 1.57
C VAL A 380 -8.86 6.19 1.13
N ILE A 381 -10.09 6.25 0.63
CA ILE A 381 -10.81 5.11 0.08
C ILE A 381 -10.54 5.09 -1.42
N GLY A 382 -10.13 3.94 -1.94
CA GLY A 382 -9.88 3.75 -3.37
C GLY A 382 -10.40 2.40 -3.86
N CYS A 383 -10.33 2.21 -5.18
CA CYS A 383 -10.67 0.96 -5.84
C CYS A 383 -9.40 0.31 -6.43
N LEU A 384 -9.19 -0.98 -6.16
CA LEU A 384 -8.06 -1.75 -6.69
C LEU A 384 -8.13 -1.94 -8.21
N TRP A 385 -9.34 -1.92 -8.81
CA TRP A 385 -9.55 -2.03 -10.26
C TRP A 385 -10.87 -1.37 -10.68
N PRO A 386 -11.08 -1.14 -12.00
CA PRO A 386 -12.30 -0.55 -12.50
C PRO A 386 -13.57 -1.38 -12.22
N SER A 387 -14.63 -0.72 -11.77
CA SER A 387 -15.91 -1.35 -11.47
C SER A 387 -17.09 -0.70 -12.21
N ASP A 388 -18.25 -1.35 -12.12
CA ASP A 388 -19.48 -0.96 -12.79
C ASP A 388 -20.17 0.20 -12.05
N ASP A 389 -20.60 1.24 -12.77
CA ASP A 389 -21.18 2.47 -12.22
C ASP A 389 -22.25 2.26 -11.13
N ASP A 390 -23.12 1.27 -11.29
CA ASP A 390 -24.20 1.01 -10.33
C ASP A 390 -23.67 0.58 -8.95
N VAL A 391 -22.61 -0.23 -8.91
CA VAL A 391 -22.10 -0.76 -7.65
C VAL A 391 -21.30 0.30 -6.89
N CYS A 392 -20.58 1.17 -7.60
CA CYS A 392 -19.88 2.32 -7.02
C CYS A 392 -20.86 3.24 -6.29
N VAL A 393 -21.99 3.55 -6.93
CA VAL A 393 -23.08 4.34 -6.31
C VAL A 393 -23.59 3.68 -5.04
N GLU A 394 -23.85 2.36 -5.06
CA GLU A 394 -24.37 1.63 -3.90
C GLU A 394 -23.39 1.60 -2.72
N VAL A 395 -22.09 1.39 -2.98
CA VAL A 395 -21.04 1.40 -1.95
C VAL A 395 -20.88 2.81 -1.37
N ALA A 396 -20.73 3.84 -2.22
CA ALA A 396 -20.54 5.21 -1.77
C ALA A 396 -21.74 5.72 -0.95
N LYS A 397 -22.96 5.51 -1.45
CA LYS A 397 -24.20 5.84 -0.74
C LYS A 397 -24.26 5.16 0.63
N SER A 398 -23.97 3.86 0.68
CA SER A 398 -24.02 3.10 1.94
C SER A 398 -22.93 3.57 2.91
N PHE A 399 -21.72 3.83 2.43
CA PHE A 399 -20.61 4.34 3.24
C PHE A 399 -20.95 5.67 3.92
N TYR A 400 -21.45 6.66 3.17
CA TYR A 400 -21.79 7.95 3.76
C TYR A 400 -23.05 7.92 4.63
N ALA A 401 -24.00 7.04 4.32
CA ALA A 401 -25.17 6.83 5.17
C ALA A 401 -24.74 6.27 6.53
N GLU A 402 -23.86 5.27 6.57
CA GLU A 402 -23.30 4.70 7.81
C GLU A 402 -22.51 5.75 8.60
N LEU A 403 -21.66 6.55 7.94
CA LEU A 403 -20.90 7.62 8.61
C LEU A 403 -21.80 8.71 9.22
N SER A 404 -22.96 8.97 8.62
CA SER A 404 -23.85 10.07 9.02
C SER A 404 -24.89 9.67 10.07
N GLN A 405 -25.02 8.38 10.42
CA GLN A 405 -26.03 7.86 11.37
C GLN A 405 -25.91 8.47 12.79
N ASP A 406 -24.70 8.80 13.26
CA ASP A 406 -24.46 9.36 14.60
C ASP A 406 -24.25 10.90 14.64
N ARG A 407 -24.76 11.60 13.61
CA ARG A 407 -24.94 13.07 13.48
C ARG A 407 -23.79 14.06 13.73
N ALA A 408 -22.61 13.68 14.22
CA ALA A 408 -21.40 14.54 14.21
C ALA A 408 -20.13 13.82 14.71
N VAL A 409 -20.26 12.71 15.43
CA VAL A 409 -19.14 12.14 16.21
C VAL A 409 -18.24 11.19 15.40
N SER A 410 -18.73 10.66 14.28
CA SER A 410 -18.08 9.55 13.58
C SER A 410 -17.03 9.97 12.54
N PHE A 411 -17.12 11.15 11.95
CA PHE A 411 -16.19 11.51 10.87
C PHE A 411 -14.74 11.70 11.34
N GLY A 412 -14.53 12.10 12.60
CA GLY A 412 -13.19 12.21 13.22
C GLY A 412 -12.66 10.88 13.79
N ASN A 413 -13.48 9.83 13.88
CA ASN A 413 -13.11 8.56 14.49
C ASN A 413 -12.53 7.59 13.43
N ASN A 414 -11.24 7.24 13.59
CA ASN A 414 -10.53 6.30 12.71
C ASN A 414 -11.25 4.96 12.51
N ARG A 415 -11.90 4.44 13.55
CA ARG A 415 -12.60 3.15 13.50
C ARG A 415 -13.92 3.29 12.75
N ALA A 416 -14.64 4.40 12.90
CA ALA A 416 -15.93 4.60 12.27
C ALA A 416 -15.84 4.61 10.73
N VAL A 417 -14.80 5.23 10.16
CA VAL A 417 -14.55 5.20 8.71
C VAL A 417 -14.33 3.77 8.22
N ALA A 418 -13.54 2.98 8.94
CA ALA A 418 -13.29 1.58 8.58
C ALA A 418 -14.54 0.70 8.71
N VAL A 419 -15.33 0.88 9.77
CA VAL A 419 -16.62 0.19 9.99
C VAL A 419 -17.60 0.54 8.87
N ALA A 420 -17.76 1.82 8.54
CA ALA A 420 -18.66 2.28 7.49
C ALA A 420 -18.33 1.66 6.13
N LEU A 421 -17.04 1.61 5.77
CA LEU A 421 -16.62 0.99 4.51
C LEU A 421 -16.84 -0.53 4.53
N HIS A 422 -16.48 -1.16 5.65
CA HIS A 422 -16.69 -2.60 5.84
C HIS A 422 -18.18 -2.97 5.69
N ASN A 423 -19.08 -2.24 6.34
CA ASN A 423 -20.52 -2.45 6.26
C ASN A 423 -21.05 -2.20 4.84
N ALA A 424 -20.59 -1.14 4.16
CA ALA A 424 -20.97 -0.84 2.79
C ALA A 424 -20.57 -1.97 1.82
N ALA A 425 -19.31 -2.43 1.90
CA ALA A 425 -18.82 -3.55 1.08
C ALA A 425 -19.55 -4.86 1.40
N LEU A 426 -19.79 -5.15 2.69
CA LEU A 426 -20.51 -6.34 3.13
C LEU A 426 -21.96 -6.35 2.65
N LYS A 427 -22.64 -5.19 2.64
CA LYS A 427 -24.01 -5.03 2.14
C LYS A 427 -24.10 -5.38 0.65
N VAL A 428 -23.20 -4.83 -0.17
CA VAL A 428 -23.15 -5.14 -1.60
C VAL A 428 -22.83 -6.63 -1.81
N ARG A 429 -21.86 -7.18 -1.07
CA ARG A 429 -21.51 -8.60 -1.14
C ARG A 429 -22.68 -9.53 -0.80
N LYS A 430 -23.51 -9.17 0.18
CA LYS A 430 -24.68 -9.96 0.60
C LYS A 430 -25.85 -9.86 -0.39
N SER A 431 -25.89 -8.82 -1.22
CA SER A 431 -26.94 -8.63 -2.22
C SER A 431 -26.98 -9.77 -3.24
N ASP A 432 -28.18 -10.27 -3.56
CA ASP A 432 -28.39 -11.27 -4.60
C ASP A 432 -27.88 -10.82 -5.97
N LYS A 433 -27.90 -9.50 -6.24
CA LYS A 433 -27.41 -8.91 -7.50
C LYS A 433 -25.89 -9.11 -7.68
N TYR A 434 -25.11 -9.07 -6.60
CA TYR A 434 -23.64 -9.01 -6.68
C TYR A 434 -22.90 -10.17 -6.00
N ARG A 435 -23.54 -10.98 -5.14
CA ARG A 435 -22.85 -12.01 -4.35
C ARG A 435 -22.01 -13.01 -5.16
N LYS A 436 -22.40 -13.30 -6.41
CA LYS A 436 -21.66 -14.19 -7.34
C LYS A 436 -20.67 -13.46 -8.26
N ARG A 437 -20.47 -12.15 -8.05
CA ARG A 437 -19.71 -11.24 -8.91
C ARG A 437 -18.64 -10.50 -8.09
N PRO A 438 -17.60 -11.18 -7.56
CA PRO A 438 -16.57 -10.55 -6.72
C PRO A 438 -15.85 -9.38 -7.36
N LEU A 439 -15.74 -9.33 -8.69
CA LEU A 439 -15.11 -8.19 -9.36
C LEU A 439 -15.88 -6.87 -9.16
N LEU A 440 -17.10 -6.92 -8.62
CA LEU A 440 -17.94 -5.77 -8.30
C LEU A 440 -17.98 -5.40 -6.82
N TRP A 441 -17.55 -6.27 -5.90
CA TRP A 441 -17.58 -5.96 -4.46
C TRP A 441 -16.24 -6.11 -3.74
N ALA A 442 -15.23 -6.73 -4.36
CA ALA A 442 -13.93 -6.98 -3.74
C ALA A 442 -12.88 -5.90 -3.99
N GLN A 443 -13.22 -4.88 -4.79
CA GLN A 443 -12.28 -3.86 -5.26
C GLN A 443 -12.02 -2.76 -4.23
N THR A 444 -13.01 -2.46 -3.37
CA THR A 444 -12.95 -1.23 -2.56
C THR A 444 -12.12 -1.44 -1.31
N THR A 445 -11.09 -0.62 -1.13
CA THR A 445 -10.14 -0.70 -0.02
C THR A 445 -10.03 0.65 0.70
N LEU A 446 -9.83 0.60 2.02
CA LEU A 446 -9.49 1.76 2.84
C LEU A 446 -7.98 1.77 3.08
N TRP A 447 -7.34 2.83 2.63
CA TRP A 447 -5.94 3.13 2.86
C TRP A 447 -5.82 4.25 3.89
N ILE A 448 -4.87 4.11 4.80
CA ILE A 448 -4.63 5.11 5.83
C ILE A 448 -3.16 5.46 5.81
N ASP A 449 -2.97 6.75 5.59
CA ASP A 449 -1.73 7.52 5.49
C ASP A 449 -0.59 6.87 4.70
N GLU A 450 0.00 7.65 3.80
CA GLU A 450 1.21 7.36 3.06
C GLU A 450 1.91 8.70 2.89
N THR A 451 3.19 8.75 3.24
CA THR A 451 3.99 9.96 3.05
C THR A 451 5.32 9.64 2.38
N SER A 452 5.34 9.74 1.05
CA SER A 452 6.50 9.67 0.12
C SER A 452 6.68 8.35 -0.63
N GLU A 453 7.05 8.46 -1.92
CA GLU A 453 7.24 7.37 -2.90
C GLU A 453 8.49 6.47 -2.64
N PHE A 454 9.22 6.65 -1.54
CA PHE A 454 10.48 5.93 -1.29
C PHE A 454 10.33 4.63 -0.49
N PHE A 455 9.11 4.13 -0.26
CA PHE A 455 8.85 3.08 0.72
C PHE A 455 9.10 1.64 0.27
N GLN A 456 9.31 1.35 -1.03
CA GLN A 456 9.74 0.00 -1.41
C GLN A 456 11.10 -0.36 -0.77
N TYR A 457 12.02 0.59 -0.63
CA TYR A 457 13.33 0.35 0.02
C TYR A 457 13.22 0.29 1.56
N ALA A 458 12.46 1.20 2.17
CA ALA A 458 12.27 1.22 3.62
C ALA A 458 11.39 0.07 4.15
N ALA A 459 10.43 -0.45 3.36
CA ALA A 459 9.70 -1.67 3.69
C ALA A 459 10.63 -2.89 3.70
N LEU A 460 11.54 -3.00 2.73
CA LEU A 460 12.55 -4.07 2.67
C LEU A 460 13.53 -3.98 3.85
N VAL A 461 13.99 -2.78 4.24
CA VAL A 461 14.85 -2.57 5.41
C VAL A 461 14.12 -2.94 6.72
N HIS A 462 12.86 -2.52 6.89
CA HIS A 462 12.07 -2.92 8.06
C HIS A 462 11.83 -4.43 8.11
N ILE A 463 11.60 -5.08 6.97
CA ILE A 463 11.44 -6.53 6.91
C ILE A 463 12.75 -7.23 7.24
N ALA A 464 13.88 -6.78 6.69
CA ALA A 464 15.20 -7.33 7.00
C ALA A 464 15.54 -7.21 8.49
N GLN A 465 15.14 -6.11 9.14
CA GLN A 465 15.36 -5.91 10.58
C GLN A 465 14.35 -6.65 11.45
N LEU A 466 13.08 -6.77 11.04
CA LEU A 466 12.13 -7.66 11.70
C LEU A 466 12.66 -9.08 11.66
N GLN A 467 13.16 -9.52 10.49
CA GLN A 467 13.81 -10.81 10.33
C GLN A 467 15.08 -10.92 11.21
N SER A 468 15.92 -9.89 11.30
CA SER A 468 17.09 -9.86 12.21
C SER A 468 16.69 -9.97 13.68
N TYR A 469 15.75 -9.15 14.14
CA TYR A 469 15.21 -9.16 15.51
C TYR A 469 14.63 -10.51 15.90
N ILE A 470 13.91 -11.16 14.97
CA ILE A 470 13.34 -12.48 15.16
C ILE A 470 14.44 -13.55 15.21
N ASN A 471 15.46 -13.45 14.35
CA ASN A 471 16.59 -14.37 14.36
C ASN A 471 17.45 -14.25 15.63
N GLU A 472 17.61 -13.04 16.18
CA GLU A 472 18.35 -12.79 17.43
C GLU A 472 17.64 -13.33 18.69
N ARG A 473 16.31 -13.50 18.65
CA ARG A 473 15.50 -14.01 19.76
C ARG A 473 15.06 -15.47 19.61
N ALA A 474 15.30 -16.09 18.47
CA ALA A 474 15.12 -17.52 18.32
C ALA A 474 16.16 -18.25 19.18
N THR A 475 15.72 -18.91 20.26
CA THR A 475 16.58 -19.85 20.99
C THR A 475 17.18 -20.86 19.99
N PRO A 476 18.51 -21.03 19.94
CA PRO A 476 19.10 -21.96 18.99
C PRO A 476 18.56 -23.36 19.30
N PRO A 477 18.18 -24.16 18.28
CA PRO A 477 17.88 -25.55 18.51
C PRO A 477 19.13 -26.23 19.08
N THR A 478 19.00 -26.83 20.25
CA THR A 478 19.97 -27.79 20.78
C THR A 478 20.05 -28.99 19.84
N ALA A 479 21.04 -29.01 18.94
CA ALA A 479 21.77 -30.20 18.52
C ALA A 479 22.96 -29.81 17.62
N ILE A 480 24.10 -30.41 17.94
CA ILE A 480 25.42 -30.25 17.35
C ILE A 480 25.42 -30.54 15.84
N GLN A 481 25.92 -29.60 15.02
CA GLN A 481 26.60 -29.87 13.74
C GLN A 481 27.30 -28.59 13.21
N SER A 482 28.65 -28.61 13.17
CA SER A 482 29.62 -27.73 12.47
C SER A 482 29.42 -26.18 12.48
N PRO A 483 30.42 -25.37 12.90
CA PRO A 483 30.24 -23.93 13.14
C PRO A 483 30.21 -23.04 11.89
N TYR A 484 29.92 -23.58 10.70
CA TYR A 484 29.73 -22.79 9.49
C TYR A 484 28.29 -22.94 9.02
N GLU A 485 27.48 -21.88 9.19
CA GLU A 485 26.12 -21.83 8.66
C GLU A 485 26.17 -22.15 7.16
N GLU A 486 25.43 -23.18 6.71
CA GLU A 486 25.34 -23.56 5.28
C GLU A 486 25.00 -22.35 4.40
N THR A 487 24.27 -21.39 4.96
CA THR A 487 23.98 -20.08 4.37
C THR A 487 25.24 -19.34 3.92
N ASN A 488 26.30 -19.30 4.74
CA ASN A 488 27.56 -18.62 4.39
C ASN A 488 28.34 -19.36 3.30
N ILE A 489 28.30 -20.69 3.30
CA ILE A 489 28.89 -21.53 2.25
C ILE A 489 28.14 -21.31 0.93
N PHE A 490 26.80 -21.25 0.96
CA PHE A 490 25.97 -21.03 -0.23
C PHE A 490 26.15 -19.61 -0.80
N LEU A 491 26.15 -18.59 0.06
CA LEU A 491 26.38 -17.19 -0.35
C LEU A 491 27.78 -17.01 -0.95
N ALA A 492 28.81 -17.64 -0.36
CA ALA A 492 30.16 -17.62 -0.90
C ALA A 492 30.25 -18.30 -2.28
N ILE A 493 29.61 -19.46 -2.47
CA ILE A 493 29.57 -20.15 -3.78
C ILE A 493 28.79 -19.32 -4.81
N SER A 494 27.67 -18.72 -4.41
CA SER A 494 26.86 -17.86 -5.27
C SER A 494 27.66 -16.62 -5.72
N ALA A 495 28.38 -15.96 -4.79
CA ALA A 495 29.20 -14.78 -5.08
C ALA A 495 30.34 -15.07 -6.06
N ILE A 496 30.95 -16.26 -5.99
CA ILE A 496 31.96 -16.72 -6.94
C ILE A 496 31.31 -17.01 -8.31
N ASN A 497 30.19 -17.73 -8.36
CA ASN A 497 29.54 -18.11 -9.61
C ASN A 497 28.93 -16.92 -10.36
N SER A 498 28.52 -15.87 -9.64
CA SER A 498 28.07 -14.60 -10.22
C SER A 498 29.21 -13.64 -10.58
N SER A 499 30.48 -14.08 -10.48
CA SER A 499 31.69 -13.28 -10.75
C SER A 499 31.83 -12.01 -9.89
N GLN A 500 31.14 -11.93 -8.75
CA GLN A 500 31.21 -10.77 -7.84
C GLN A 500 32.55 -10.70 -7.10
N ILE A 501 33.19 -11.85 -6.84
CA ILE A 501 34.54 -11.93 -6.27
C ILE A 501 35.34 -12.97 -7.09
N GLN A 502 36.42 -12.54 -7.74
CA GLN A 502 37.16 -13.39 -8.69
C GLN A 502 38.11 -14.41 -8.01
N SER A 503 38.36 -14.31 -6.70
CA SER A 503 39.26 -15.21 -5.95
C SER A 503 38.52 -15.99 -4.86
N THR A 504 38.69 -17.32 -4.88
CA THR A 504 38.17 -18.25 -3.87
C THR A 504 38.70 -17.93 -2.47
N GLU A 505 39.96 -17.48 -2.38
CA GLU A 505 40.67 -17.15 -1.14
C GLU A 505 40.11 -15.86 -0.50
N ARG A 506 39.82 -14.83 -1.31
CA ARG A 506 39.11 -13.62 -0.83
C ARG A 506 37.68 -13.92 -0.41
N THR A 507 36.99 -14.78 -1.13
CA THR A 507 35.60 -15.16 -0.80
C THR A 507 35.54 -15.94 0.51
N ALA A 508 36.49 -16.85 0.74
CA ALA A 508 36.63 -17.59 1.98
C ALA A 508 36.78 -16.66 3.20
N ALA A 509 37.60 -15.61 3.07
CA ALA A 509 37.79 -14.62 4.12
C ALA A 509 36.52 -13.76 4.37
N VAL A 510 35.85 -13.30 3.30
CA VAL A 510 34.66 -12.42 3.41
C VAL A 510 33.49 -13.13 4.09
N PHE A 511 33.25 -14.40 3.76
CA PHE A 511 32.12 -15.16 4.29
C PHE A 511 32.51 -16.03 5.50
N SER A 512 33.74 -15.89 6.01
CA SER A 512 34.26 -16.67 7.14
C SER A 512 34.10 -18.19 6.96
N VAL A 513 34.38 -18.70 5.75
CA VAL A 513 34.31 -20.13 5.39
C VAL A 513 35.72 -20.61 5.02
N PRO A 514 36.19 -21.79 5.47
CA PRO A 514 37.50 -22.32 5.07
C PRO A 514 37.60 -22.49 3.56
N GLU A 515 38.69 -22.00 2.96
CA GLU A 515 38.88 -22.05 1.51
C GLU A 515 38.83 -23.49 0.95
N THR A 516 39.33 -24.46 1.72
CA THR A 516 39.26 -25.89 1.41
C THR A 516 37.83 -26.40 1.31
N THR A 517 36.93 -25.95 2.18
CA THR A 517 35.50 -26.30 2.17
C THR A 517 34.81 -25.72 0.94
N LEU A 518 35.12 -24.46 0.62
CA LEU A 518 34.63 -23.79 -0.59
C LEU A 518 35.12 -24.46 -1.87
N ARG A 519 36.39 -24.83 -1.97
CA ARG A 519 36.95 -25.53 -3.13
C ARG A 519 36.29 -26.90 -3.32
N ASN A 520 36.16 -27.70 -2.26
CA ASN A 520 35.60 -29.05 -2.33
C ASN A 520 34.10 -29.04 -2.71
N ARG A 521 33.32 -28.11 -2.16
CA ARG A 521 31.89 -27.95 -2.51
C ARG A 521 31.70 -27.45 -3.94
N ARG A 522 32.63 -26.64 -4.47
CA ARG A 522 32.56 -26.12 -5.85
C ARG A 522 32.93 -27.16 -6.91
N THR A 523 33.78 -28.13 -6.57
CA THR A 523 34.20 -29.22 -7.48
C THR A 523 33.33 -30.48 -7.38
N GLY A 524 32.30 -30.48 -6.53
CA GLY A 524 31.39 -31.62 -6.37
C GLY A 524 32.02 -32.84 -5.71
N ILE A 525 33.20 -32.70 -5.09
CA ILE A 525 33.85 -33.79 -4.36
C ILE A 525 33.22 -33.87 -2.97
N ALA A 526 32.38 -34.89 -2.75
CA ALA A 526 31.90 -35.23 -1.41
C ALA A 526 33.10 -35.70 -0.58
N THR A 527 33.45 -34.94 0.48
CA THR A 527 34.37 -35.44 1.49
C THR A 527 33.68 -36.54 2.27
N GLN A 528 34.10 -37.77 2.03
CA GLN A 528 33.80 -38.94 2.81
C GLN A 528 34.51 -38.81 4.17
N ARG A 529 33.74 -38.80 5.27
CA ARG A 529 34.18 -38.80 6.70
C ARG A 529 34.82 -37.47 7.18
N ASP A 530 34.55 -36.95 8.38
CA ASP A 530 34.42 -37.61 9.69
C ASP A 530 33.21 -37.16 10.54
N CYS A 531 32.94 -37.98 11.56
CA CYS A 531 31.80 -38.01 12.49
C CYS A 531 31.46 -36.70 13.20
#